data_AF-A0A8I1PHS9-F1
#
_entry.id   AF-A0A8I1PHS9-F1
#
_cell.length_a   1.000
_cell.length_b   1.000
_cell.length_c   1.000
_cell.angle_alpha   90.00
_cell.angle_beta   90.00
_cell.angle_gamma   90.00
#
_symmetry.space_group_name_H-M   'P 1'
#
loop_
_entity.id
_entity.type
_entity.pdbx_description
1 polymer ?
#
loop_
_entity_poly.entity_id
_entity_poly.type
_entity_poly.pdbx_seq_one_letter_code
_entity_poly.pdbx_strand_id
1 'polypeptide(L)'
;MSTPNTDPSDRRPPVTERVTAALEALNDEFVAVAAERPDTATGHSDRAYRLAFICARRAGWWRLLLARPHRREISLLFARAVFHTAAAQQSQARFWRDAAADWSARAERRPTSDAAGAMSNHHDLGIAS
;
A
#
# COMPACT_ATOMS: atom_id res chain seq x y z
N MET A 1 -43.14 26.30 14.32
CA MET A 1 -42.19 26.61 13.23
C MET A 1 -40.82 26.23 13.77
N SER A 2 -40.39 24.99 13.53
CA SER A 2 -39.18 24.42 14.14
C SER A 2 -38.09 24.28 13.09
N THR A 3 -36.94 24.90 13.33
CA THR A 3 -35.74 24.78 12.50
C THR A 3 -35.10 23.40 12.69
N PRO A 4 -34.72 22.67 11.63
CA PRO A 4 -33.97 21.43 11.78
C PRO A 4 -32.58 21.76 12.31
N ASN A 5 -32.27 21.26 13.51
CA ASN A 5 -30.93 21.25 14.07
C ASN A 5 -30.06 20.34 13.19
N THR A 6 -29.26 20.93 12.30
CA THR A 6 -28.21 20.20 11.58
C THR A 6 -27.07 19.98 12.56
N ASP A 7 -26.93 18.74 13.03
CA ASP A 7 -25.82 18.34 13.90
C ASP A 7 -24.48 18.57 13.17
N PRO A 8 -23.56 19.39 13.71
CA PRO A 8 -22.24 19.63 13.11
C PRO A 8 -21.37 18.34 13.03
N SER A 9 -21.80 17.25 13.64
CA SER A 9 -21.13 15.94 13.60
C SER A 9 -21.22 15.23 12.23
N ASP A 10 -22.11 15.65 11.34
CA ASP A 10 -22.33 15.03 10.02
C ASP A 10 -21.49 15.66 8.88
N ARG A 11 -20.31 16.19 9.22
CA ARG A 11 -19.31 16.73 8.27
C ARG A 11 -18.24 15.73 7.86
N ARG A 12 -18.50 14.43 7.97
CA ARG A 12 -17.52 13.43 7.52
C ARG A 12 -17.45 13.48 5.99
N PRO A 13 -16.26 13.61 5.38
CA PRO A 13 -16.14 13.58 3.94
C PRO A 13 -16.70 12.25 3.39
N PRO A 14 -17.33 12.27 2.21
CA PRO A 14 -17.70 11.07 1.47
C PRO A 14 -16.60 10.01 1.54
N VAL A 15 -16.99 8.75 1.64
CA VAL A 15 -16.02 7.63 1.72
C VAL A 15 -15.01 7.66 0.59
N THR A 16 -15.42 8.11 -0.60
CA THR A 16 -14.58 8.30 -1.77
C THR A 16 -13.50 9.34 -1.52
N GLU A 17 -13.85 10.52 -1.01
CA GLU A 17 -12.88 11.57 -0.66
C GLU A 17 -11.89 11.10 0.41
N ARG A 18 -12.37 10.38 1.45
CA ARG A 18 -11.49 9.81 2.48
C ARG A 18 -10.53 8.78 1.91
N VAL A 19 -11.02 7.92 1.01
CA VAL A 19 -10.19 6.92 0.33
C VAL A 19 -9.16 7.61 -0.57
N THR A 20 -9.55 8.61 -1.35
CA THR A 20 -8.65 9.39 -2.20
C THR A 20 -7.53 10.03 -1.38
N ALA A 21 -7.89 10.82 -0.36
CA ALA A 21 -6.90 11.50 0.49
C ALA A 21 -5.96 10.52 1.20
N ALA A 22 -6.48 9.38 1.65
CA ALA A 22 -5.65 8.36 2.29
C ALA A 22 -4.70 7.66 1.29
N LEU A 23 -5.15 7.43 0.05
CA LEU A 23 -4.32 6.85 -1.00
C LEU A 23 -3.24 7.81 -1.49
N GLU A 24 -3.54 9.10 -1.60
CA GLU A 24 -2.56 10.16 -1.93
C GLU A 24 -1.49 10.26 -0.85
N ALA A 25 -1.87 10.35 0.42
CA ALA A 25 -0.92 10.38 1.53
C ALA A 25 -0.02 9.14 1.57
N LEU A 26 -0.59 7.95 1.33
CA LEU A 26 0.19 6.70 1.22
C LEU A 26 1.01 6.66 -0.08
N ASN A 27 0.67 7.44 -1.10
CA ASN A 27 1.49 7.62 -2.29
C ASN A 27 2.77 8.35 -1.98
N ASP A 28 2.64 9.50 -1.33
CA ASP A 28 3.76 10.33 -0.94
C ASP A 28 4.67 9.60 0.06
N GLU A 29 4.09 8.92 1.05
CA GLU A 29 4.86 8.11 2.01
C GLU A 29 5.65 7.00 1.32
N PHE A 30 5.04 6.28 0.37
CA PHE A 30 5.74 5.24 -0.37
C PHE A 30 6.90 5.81 -1.18
N VAL A 31 6.69 6.92 -1.89
CA VAL A 31 7.74 7.55 -2.70
C VAL A 31 8.91 7.97 -1.80
N ALA A 32 8.61 8.59 -0.65
CA ALA A 32 9.63 8.97 0.33
C ALA A 32 10.44 7.75 0.82
N VAL A 33 9.78 6.68 1.24
CA VAL A 33 10.45 5.45 1.70
C VAL A 33 11.18 4.73 0.56
N ALA A 34 10.62 4.75 -0.64
CA ALA A 34 11.24 4.14 -1.81
C ALA A 34 12.50 4.89 -2.24
N ALA A 35 12.60 6.20 -1.98
CA ALA A 35 13.80 6.98 -2.26
C ALA A 35 14.94 6.75 -1.25
N GLU A 36 14.66 6.19 -0.07
CA GLU A 36 15.69 5.88 0.91
C GLU A 36 16.72 4.88 0.36
N ARG A 37 18.01 5.14 0.62
CA ARG A 37 19.14 4.30 0.21
C ARG A 37 19.95 3.89 1.44
N PRO A 38 19.50 2.87 2.19
CA PRO A 38 20.25 2.39 3.35
C PRO A 38 21.58 1.77 2.92
N ASP A 39 22.62 1.95 3.74
CA ASP A 39 23.95 1.34 3.50
C ASP A 39 24.12 -0.01 4.22
N THR A 40 23.12 -0.43 5.02
CA THR A 40 23.19 -1.65 5.84
C THR A 40 22.06 -2.61 5.53
N ALA A 41 22.32 -3.90 5.71
CA ALA A 41 21.31 -4.95 5.54
C ALA A 41 20.10 -4.74 6.48
N THR A 42 20.34 -4.33 7.73
CA THR A 42 19.26 -3.98 8.66
C THR A 42 18.43 -2.80 8.15
N GLY A 43 19.07 -1.73 7.65
CA GLY A 43 18.35 -0.59 7.08
C GLY A 43 17.54 -0.97 5.84
N HIS A 44 18.04 -1.86 4.99
CA HIS A 44 17.29 -2.39 3.86
C HIS A 44 16.08 -3.22 4.30
N SER A 45 16.22 -4.03 5.36
CA SER A 45 15.12 -4.79 5.97
C SER A 45 14.03 -3.86 6.50
N ASP A 46 14.40 -2.83 7.26
CA ASP A 46 13.45 -1.87 7.85
C ASP A 46 12.70 -1.09 6.76
N ARG A 47 13.42 -0.63 5.72
CA ARG A 47 12.82 0.03 4.56
C ARG A 47 11.82 -0.88 3.86
N ALA A 48 12.21 -2.12 3.57
CA ALA A 48 11.32 -3.09 2.93
C ALA A 48 10.08 -3.38 3.79
N TYR A 49 10.23 -3.50 5.11
CA TYR A 49 9.09 -3.67 6.02
C TYR A 49 8.12 -2.48 5.97
N ARG A 50 8.63 -1.25 5.94
CA ARG A 50 7.81 -0.03 5.79
C ARG A 50 7.05 -0.02 4.47
N LEU A 51 7.72 -0.35 3.35
CA LEU A 51 7.06 -0.46 2.04
C LEU A 51 5.96 -1.53 2.03
N ALA A 52 6.21 -2.68 2.65
CA ALA A 52 5.21 -3.74 2.79
C ALA A 52 3.97 -3.27 3.55
N PHE A 53 4.17 -2.53 4.64
CA PHE A 53 3.09 -1.97 5.44
C PHE A 53 2.26 -0.95 4.65
N ILE A 54 2.91 -0.04 3.92
CA ILE A 54 2.23 0.96 3.08
C ILE A 54 1.39 0.29 1.99
N CYS A 55 1.94 -0.68 1.26
CA CYS A 55 1.20 -1.44 0.25
C CYS A 55 0.02 -2.20 0.85
N ALA A 56 0.17 -2.80 2.03
CA ALA A 56 -0.94 -3.47 2.73
C ALA A 56 -2.05 -2.49 3.10
N ARG A 57 -1.71 -1.28 3.55
CA ARG A 57 -2.69 -0.23 3.85
C ARG A 57 -3.43 0.26 2.61
N ARG A 58 -2.72 0.48 1.50
CA ARG A 58 -3.35 0.82 0.21
C ARG A 58 -4.35 -0.24 -0.23
N ALA A 59 -3.98 -1.52 -0.12
CA ALA A 59 -4.90 -2.63 -0.42
C ALA A 59 -6.16 -2.58 0.46
N GLY A 60 -6.02 -2.24 1.75
CA GLY A 60 -7.15 -2.03 2.66
C GLY A 60 -8.09 -0.91 2.21
N TRP A 61 -7.55 0.25 1.84
CA TRP A 61 -8.34 1.39 1.36
C TRP A 61 -9.08 1.09 0.06
N TRP A 62 -8.45 0.42 -0.91
CA TRP A 62 -9.14 -0.02 -2.12
C TRP A 62 -10.29 -1.00 -1.81
N ARG A 63 -10.08 -1.95 -0.88
CA ARG A 63 -11.14 -2.88 -0.47
C ARG A 63 -12.32 -2.20 0.21
N LEU A 64 -12.11 -1.05 0.86
CA LEU A 64 -13.21 -0.29 1.46
C LEU A 64 -14.24 0.14 0.41
N LEU A 65 -13.80 0.52 -0.80
CA LEU A 65 -14.70 0.85 -1.92
C LEU A 65 -15.52 -0.35 -2.43
N LEU A 66 -15.09 -1.58 -2.14
CA LEU A 66 -15.82 -2.81 -2.50
C LEU A 66 -16.81 -3.27 -1.43
N ALA A 67 -16.81 -2.65 -0.25
CA ALA A 67 -17.75 -3.01 0.81
C ALA A 67 -19.20 -2.79 0.34
N ARG A 68 -20.10 -3.72 0.70
CA ARG A 68 -21.52 -3.71 0.29
C ARG A 68 -22.23 -2.35 0.36
N PRO A 69 -22.08 -1.52 1.41
CA PRO A 69 -22.75 -0.21 1.46
C PRO A 69 -22.28 0.76 0.37
N HIS A 70 -21.09 0.56 -0.20
CA HIS A 70 -20.51 1.45 -1.21
C HIS A 70 -20.67 0.90 -2.63
N ARG A 71 -20.92 -0.40 -2.79
CA ARG A 71 -20.98 -1.07 -4.11
C ARG A 71 -22.25 -0.77 -4.93
N ARG A 72 -23.35 -0.36 -4.28
CA ARG A 72 -24.68 -0.23 -4.94
C ARG A 72 -24.73 0.83 -6.04
N GLU A 73 -23.82 1.80 -6.01
CA GLU A 73 -23.80 2.95 -6.92
C GLU A 73 -22.66 2.88 -7.95
N ILE A 74 -21.87 1.80 -7.93
CA ILE A 74 -20.63 1.72 -8.69
C ILE A 74 -20.77 0.77 -9.89
N SER A 75 -20.34 1.24 -11.07
CA SER A 75 -20.20 0.41 -12.28
C SER A 75 -19.36 -0.84 -12.04
N LEU A 76 -19.76 -1.96 -12.66
CA LEU A 76 -19.01 -3.22 -12.64
C LEU A 76 -17.56 -3.05 -13.13
N LEU A 77 -17.32 -2.19 -14.11
CA LEU A 77 -15.97 -1.90 -14.62
C LEU A 77 -15.10 -1.26 -13.53
N PHE A 78 -15.65 -0.29 -12.80
CA PHE A 78 -14.95 0.35 -11.69
C PHE A 78 -14.71 -0.65 -10.55
N ALA A 79 -15.71 -1.46 -10.19
CA ALA A 79 -15.54 -2.50 -9.17
C ALA A 79 -14.42 -3.48 -9.54
N ARG A 80 -14.31 -3.85 -10.82
CA ARG A 80 -13.22 -4.69 -11.33
C ARG A 80 -11.86 -4.00 -11.26
N ALA A 81 -11.79 -2.71 -11.63
CA ALA A 81 -10.56 -1.92 -11.51
C ALA A 81 -10.08 -1.86 -10.05
N VAL A 82 -10.98 -1.52 -9.12
CA VAL A 82 -10.67 -1.49 -7.68
C VAL A 82 -10.19 -2.85 -7.17
N PHE A 83 -10.83 -3.94 -7.58
CA PHE A 83 -10.42 -5.29 -7.20
C PHE A 83 -9.00 -5.61 -7.67
N HIS A 84 -8.70 -5.35 -8.95
CA HIS A 84 -7.36 -5.58 -9.50
C HIS A 84 -6.30 -4.72 -8.81
N THR A 85 -6.59 -3.45 -8.55
CA THR A 85 -5.65 -2.57 -7.84
C THR A 85 -5.42 -3.04 -6.40
N ALA A 86 -6.46 -3.45 -5.68
CA ALA A 86 -6.32 -4.01 -4.34
C ALA A 86 -5.49 -5.29 -4.34
N ALA A 87 -5.67 -6.16 -5.34
CA ALA A 87 -4.89 -7.38 -5.49
C ALA A 87 -3.42 -7.08 -5.81
N ALA A 88 -3.14 -6.12 -6.70
CA ALA A 88 -1.79 -5.69 -7.04
C ALA A 88 -1.04 -5.14 -5.81
N GLN A 89 -1.69 -4.27 -5.03
CA GLN A 89 -1.12 -3.73 -3.78
C GLN A 89 -0.87 -4.84 -2.75
N GLN A 90 -1.74 -5.85 -2.66
CA GLN A 90 -1.52 -7.00 -1.80
C GLN A 90 -0.30 -7.83 -2.23
N SER A 91 -0.11 -8.04 -3.54
CA SER A 91 1.07 -8.73 -4.08
C SER A 91 2.34 -7.95 -3.80
N GLN A 92 2.32 -6.63 -4.01
CA GLN A 92 3.45 -5.76 -3.69
C GLN A 92 3.78 -5.78 -2.18
N ALA A 93 2.77 -5.84 -1.31
CA ALA A 93 2.97 -6.01 0.12
C ALA A 93 3.65 -7.34 0.48
N ARG A 94 3.33 -8.44 -0.23
CA ARG A 94 4.01 -9.74 -0.03
C ARG A 94 5.47 -9.64 -0.47
N PHE A 95 5.70 -9.14 -1.68
CA PHE A 95 7.04 -8.93 -2.22
C PHE A 95 7.95 -8.20 -1.24
N TRP A 96 7.48 -7.08 -0.68
CA TRP A 96 8.27 -6.30 0.27
C TRP A 96 8.49 -7.00 1.63
N ARG A 97 7.58 -7.88 2.07
CA ARG A 97 7.82 -8.70 3.27
C ARG A 97 8.88 -9.75 3.02
N ASP A 98 8.83 -10.39 1.86
CA ASP A 98 9.82 -11.40 1.46
C ASP A 98 11.20 -10.74 1.33
N ALA A 99 11.27 -9.55 0.72
CA ALA A 99 12.47 -8.74 0.67
C ALA A 99 13.00 -8.36 2.06
N ALA A 100 12.13 -7.96 2.99
CA ALA A 100 12.53 -7.66 4.37
C ALA A 100 13.11 -8.89 5.07
N ALA A 101 12.48 -10.05 4.93
CA ALA A 101 12.96 -11.30 5.49
C ALA A 101 14.34 -11.70 4.94
N ASP A 102 14.57 -11.52 3.64
CA ASP A 102 15.87 -11.78 3.02
C ASP A 102 16.96 -10.83 3.52
N TRP A 103 16.66 -9.53 3.65
CA TRP A 103 17.62 -8.56 4.19
C TRP A 103 17.96 -8.81 5.67
N SER A 104 16.97 -9.21 6.48
CA SER A 104 17.19 -9.67 7.86
C SER A 104 18.07 -10.93 7.89
N ALA A 105 17.82 -11.91 7.02
CA ALA A 105 18.66 -13.09 6.92
C ALA A 105 20.12 -12.75 6.57
N ARG A 106 20.35 -11.79 5.66
CA ARG A 106 21.71 -11.28 5.35
C ARG A 106 22.37 -10.60 6.54
N ALA A 107 21.64 -9.76 7.26
CA ALA A 107 22.14 -9.10 8.48
C ALA A 107 22.59 -10.13 9.53
N GLU A 108 21.88 -11.25 9.62
CA GLU A 108 22.15 -12.35 10.55
C GLU A 108 23.08 -13.44 9.98
N ARG A 109 23.59 -13.29 8.76
CA ARG A 109 24.42 -14.28 8.03
C ARG A 109 23.75 -15.66 7.90
N ARG A 110 22.42 -15.68 7.78
CA ARG A 110 21.61 -16.88 7.52
C ARG A 110 21.43 -17.11 6.01
N PRO A 111 21.13 -18.35 5.57
CA PRO A 111 20.71 -18.62 4.20
C PRO A 111 19.48 -17.78 3.81
N THR A 112 19.52 -17.16 2.62
CA THR A 112 18.43 -16.34 2.05
C THR A 112 17.57 -17.15 1.08
N SER A 113 16.33 -16.74 0.83
CA SER A 113 15.44 -17.40 -0.15
C SER A 113 15.66 -16.91 -1.60
N ASP A 114 15.00 -17.54 -2.59
CA ASP A 114 15.06 -17.17 -4.02
C ASP A 114 14.57 -15.73 -4.33
N ALA A 115 13.87 -15.08 -3.40
CA ALA A 115 13.53 -13.66 -3.53
C ALA A 115 14.80 -12.76 -3.61
N ALA A 116 15.94 -13.25 -3.13
CA ALA A 116 17.25 -12.64 -3.30
C ALA A 116 17.63 -12.42 -4.77
N GLY A 117 17.20 -13.31 -5.68
CA GLY A 117 17.41 -13.18 -7.12
C GLY A 117 16.49 -12.14 -7.76
N ALA A 118 15.23 -12.04 -7.29
CA ALA A 118 14.26 -11.07 -7.79
C ALA A 118 14.61 -9.61 -7.40
N MET A 119 15.24 -9.39 -6.24
CA MET A 119 15.70 -8.07 -5.82
C MET A 119 16.83 -7.51 -6.71
N SER A 120 17.66 -8.38 -7.31
CA SER A 120 18.69 -7.97 -8.28
C SER A 120 18.08 -7.41 -9.57
N ASN A 121 16.88 -7.86 -9.94
CA ASN A 121 16.16 -7.42 -11.15
C ASN A 121 15.24 -6.22 -10.89
N HIS A 122 15.16 -5.69 -9.66
CA HIS A 122 14.28 -4.54 -9.40
C HIS A 122 14.76 -3.27 -10.12
N HIS A 123 16.04 -3.21 -10.47
CA HIS A 123 16.63 -2.20 -11.34
C HIS A 123 16.11 -2.29 -12.79
N ASP A 124 15.68 -3.49 -13.24
CA ASP A 124 15.09 -3.73 -14.57
C ASP A 124 13.58 -3.49 -14.61
N LEU A 125 12.92 -3.35 -13.45
CA LEU A 125 11.47 -3.15 -13.34
C LEU A 125 11.05 -1.67 -13.35
N GLY A 126 11.95 -0.73 -13.67
CA GLY A 126 11.61 0.67 -13.92
C GLY A 126 11.07 1.47 -12.74
N ILE A 127 11.23 0.99 -11.49
CA ILE A 127 10.87 1.76 -10.27
C ILE A 127 11.98 2.79 -9.93
N ALA A 128 13.10 2.74 -10.64
CA ALA A 128 14.08 3.82 -10.70
C ALA A 128 14.25 4.28 -12.15
N SER A 129 13.35 5.16 -12.60
CA SER A 129 13.56 6.12 -13.69
C SER A 129 12.63 7.29 -13.48
#